data_AF-A0A2P4EWU0-F1
#
_entry.id   AF-A0A2P4EWU0-F1
#
_cell.length_a   1.000
_cell.length_b   1.000
_cell.length_c   1.000
_cell.angle_alpha   90.00
_cell.angle_beta   90.00
_cell.angle_gamma   90.00
#
_symmetry.space_group_name_H-M   'P 1'
#
loop_
_entity.id
_entity.type
_entity.pdbx_description
1 polymer ?
#
loop_
_entity_poly.entity_id
_entity_poly.type
_entity_poly.pdbx_seq_one_letter_code
_entity_poly.pdbx_strand_id
1 'polypeptide(L)'
;MSPTDTLDDIPETEQTAPKDPFARAKPSDSYWVQLKPIFKARVLVHPERLAQIAVTQESIASLELLRLQVRFEGEPLPEAGNRVEVLVDHKRKRVRFGPVDGVQIVPAQRGLGTFMLAQLIHWCQRYCGDYAVTPITLHSSASPTEDARTARDAILNRAGFNITPIDGEAGAALAQANRVNDLIGSWNTERIQPLQINTLLAQLRENETLNQKQETRINQLQAAIASYKRSDLGNRFAIGCLIAFSIFQALMLLWVVLR
;
A
#
# COMPACT_ATOMS: atom_id res chain seq x y z
N MET A 1 -76.17 -18.77 7.72
CA MET A 1 -75.00 -19.47 8.28
C MET A 1 -74.00 -19.66 7.16
N SER A 2 -72.97 -18.81 7.13
CA SER A 2 -71.67 -19.03 6.48
C SER A 2 -70.70 -18.02 7.13
N PRO A 3 -69.66 -18.48 7.85
CA PRO A 3 -68.58 -17.63 8.31
C PRO A 3 -67.55 -17.50 7.19
N THR A 4 -67.06 -16.29 6.92
CA THR A 4 -65.86 -16.11 6.09
C THR A 4 -64.78 -15.54 6.99
N ASP A 5 -63.77 -16.37 7.17
CA ASP A 5 -62.54 -16.13 7.92
C ASP A 5 -61.93 -14.76 7.65
N THR A 6 -61.59 -14.09 8.74
CA THR A 6 -60.69 -12.95 8.76
C THR A 6 -59.28 -13.53 8.63
N LEU A 7 -58.59 -13.26 7.53
CA LEU A 7 -57.16 -13.56 7.43
C LEU A 7 -56.42 -12.65 8.40
N ASP A 8 -55.84 -13.25 9.43
CA ASP A 8 -54.84 -12.66 10.30
C ASP A 8 -53.62 -12.23 9.48
N ASP A 9 -53.39 -10.93 9.46
CA ASP A 9 -52.16 -10.30 8.97
C ASP A 9 -51.08 -10.54 10.02
N ILE A 10 -50.17 -11.48 9.76
CA ILE A 10 -49.01 -11.74 10.61
C ILE A 10 -47.98 -10.65 10.29
N PRO A 11 -47.60 -9.76 11.23
CA PRO A 11 -46.59 -8.76 10.94
C PRO A 11 -45.24 -9.46 10.76
N GLU A 12 -44.67 -9.32 9.57
CA GLU A 12 -43.29 -9.64 9.25
C GLU A 12 -42.40 -8.97 10.30
N THR A 13 -41.79 -9.80 11.15
CA THR A 13 -40.84 -9.33 12.14
C THR A 13 -39.58 -8.89 11.38
N GLU A 14 -39.44 -7.59 11.15
CA GLU A 14 -38.18 -6.96 10.75
C GLU A 14 -37.09 -7.46 11.71
N GLN A 15 -36.27 -8.40 11.21
CA GLN A 15 -35.05 -8.84 11.88
C GLN A 15 -34.13 -7.63 12.00
N THR A 16 -34.22 -6.94 13.13
CA THR A 16 -33.34 -5.84 13.46
C THR A 16 -31.92 -6.40 13.55
N ALA A 17 -31.06 -6.03 12.61
CA ALA A 17 -29.65 -6.42 12.63
C ALA A 17 -29.06 -6.14 14.02
N PRO A 18 -28.32 -7.09 14.63
CA PRO A 18 -27.81 -6.91 15.97
C PRO A 18 -26.96 -5.64 16.05
N LYS A 19 -27.31 -4.74 16.97
CA LYS A 19 -26.68 -3.44 17.17
C LYS A 19 -25.18 -3.63 17.44
N ASP A 20 -24.34 -3.23 16.49
CA ASP A 20 -22.88 -3.32 16.62
C ASP A 20 -22.40 -2.42 17.78
N PRO A 21 -21.83 -2.99 18.86
CA PRO A 21 -21.36 -2.21 20.00
C PRO A 21 -20.22 -1.24 19.64
N PHE A 22 -19.52 -1.48 18.53
CA PHE A 22 -18.39 -0.67 18.05
C PHE A 22 -18.74 0.22 16.84
N ALA A 23 -20.02 0.47 16.59
CA ALA A 23 -20.47 1.30 15.48
C ALA A 23 -19.88 2.73 15.50
N ARG A 24 -19.53 3.24 16.69
CA ARG A 24 -18.98 4.60 16.90
C ARG A 24 -17.46 4.63 17.12
N ALA A 25 -16.79 3.50 16.97
CA ALA A 25 -15.36 3.36 17.21
C ALA A 25 -14.55 4.28 16.26
N LYS A 26 -13.67 5.11 16.84
CA LYS A 26 -12.81 6.03 16.08
C LYS A 26 -11.39 5.49 15.95
N PRO A 27 -10.65 5.81 14.88
CA PRO A 27 -9.23 5.48 14.77
C PRO A 27 -8.44 6.00 15.97
N SER A 28 -7.69 5.11 16.63
CA SER A 28 -6.83 5.40 17.77
C SER A 28 -5.40 5.74 17.34
N ASP A 29 -4.91 5.13 16.26
CA ASP A 29 -3.57 5.34 15.73
C ASP A 29 -3.56 5.25 14.20
N SER A 30 -2.47 5.66 13.57
CA SER A 30 -2.25 5.45 12.14
C SER A 30 -0.78 5.33 11.78
N TYR A 31 -0.48 4.49 10.80
CA TYR A 31 0.87 4.36 10.23
C TYR A 31 0.84 4.31 8.71
N TRP A 32 1.98 4.57 8.09
CA TRP A 32 2.11 4.58 6.64
C TRP A 32 2.73 3.28 6.12
N VAL A 33 2.28 2.86 4.94
CA VAL A 33 2.84 1.75 4.18
C VAL A 33 3.16 2.20 2.76
N GLN A 34 4.31 1.78 2.26
CA GLN A 34 4.72 1.97 0.88
C GLN A 34 4.34 0.74 0.07
N LEU A 35 3.59 0.97 -1.01
CA LEU A 35 3.23 -0.04 -1.99
C LEU A 35 4.20 0.06 -3.16
N LYS A 36 5.10 -0.92 -3.27
CA LYS A 36 6.13 -0.95 -4.32
C LYS A 36 5.49 -1.07 -5.71
N PRO A 37 6.16 -0.56 -6.77
CA PRO A 37 5.66 -0.67 -8.13
C PRO A 37 5.63 -2.12 -8.61
N ILE A 38 4.62 -2.47 -9.40
CA ILE A 38 4.46 -3.83 -9.96
C ILE A 38 4.62 -3.75 -11.47
N PHE A 39 5.55 -4.57 -11.99
CA PHE A 39 5.83 -4.71 -13.41
C PHE A 39 5.33 -6.06 -13.92
N LYS A 40 4.66 -6.07 -15.08
CA LYS A 40 4.29 -7.28 -15.82
C LYS A 40 4.86 -7.19 -17.22
N ALA A 41 5.68 -8.16 -17.62
CA ALA A 41 6.39 -8.13 -18.90
C ALA A 41 7.15 -6.80 -19.16
N ARG A 42 7.81 -6.25 -18.13
CA ARG A 42 8.51 -4.94 -18.12
C ARG A 42 7.60 -3.71 -18.29
N VAL A 43 6.29 -3.89 -18.38
CA VAL A 43 5.31 -2.79 -18.36
C VAL A 43 4.91 -2.49 -16.93
N LEU A 44 4.93 -1.20 -16.55
CA LEU A 44 4.44 -0.76 -15.25
C LEU A 44 2.91 -0.93 -15.20
N VAL A 45 2.44 -1.85 -14.36
CA VAL A 45 1.00 -2.12 -14.17
C VAL A 45 0.45 -1.30 -13.01
N HIS A 46 1.22 -1.20 -11.92
CA HIS A 46 0.84 -0.43 -10.75
C HIS A 46 2.01 0.47 -10.32
N PRO A 47 1.82 1.81 -10.28
CA PRO A 47 2.85 2.72 -9.82
C PRO A 47 3.06 2.59 -8.32
N GLU A 48 4.21 3.04 -7.83
CA GLU A 48 4.45 3.21 -6.41
C GLU A 48 3.35 4.11 -5.80
N ARG A 49 2.81 3.73 -4.64
CA ARG A 49 1.84 4.56 -3.91
C ARG A 49 2.07 4.47 -2.41
N LEU A 50 1.76 5.55 -1.70
CA LEU A 50 1.65 5.54 -0.25
C LEU A 50 0.20 5.28 0.16
N ALA A 51 0.05 4.47 1.20
CA ALA A 51 -1.23 4.25 1.86
C ALA A 51 -1.06 4.43 3.36
N GLN A 52 -2.03 5.09 3.98
CA GLN A 52 -2.13 5.21 5.42
C GLN A 52 -3.10 4.16 5.93
N ILE A 53 -2.69 3.48 7.00
CA ILE A 53 -3.52 2.50 7.69
C ILE A 53 -3.94 3.13 9.01
N ALA A 54 -5.23 3.39 9.12
CA ALA A 54 -5.89 3.76 10.36
C ALA A 54 -6.14 2.50 11.18
N VAL A 55 -5.74 2.55 12.45
CA VAL A 55 -5.92 1.48 13.42
C VAL A 55 -6.97 1.95 14.41
N THR A 56 -8.05 1.19 14.54
CA THR A 56 -9.05 1.39 15.60
C THR A 56 -8.96 0.22 16.55
N GLN A 57 -8.51 0.47 17.78
CA GLN A 57 -8.53 -0.50 18.87
C GLN A 57 -9.47 0.01 19.96
N GLU A 58 -10.51 -0.77 20.27
CA GLU A 58 -11.48 -0.42 21.30
C GLU A 58 -11.88 -1.67 22.09
N SER A 59 -12.05 -1.53 23.39
CA SER A 59 -12.52 -2.62 24.26
C SER A 59 -13.78 -2.18 25.02
N ILE A 60 -14.80 -3.04 25.02
CA ILE A 60 -16.05 -2.84 25.73
C ILE A 60 -16.36 -4.13 26.49
N ALA A 61 -16.29 -4.07 27.83
CA ALA A 61 -16.48 -5.22 28.71
C ALA A 61 -15.56 -6.41 28.35
N SER A 62 -16.12 -7.51 27.85
CA SER A 62 -15.36 -8.71 27.43
C SER A 62 -15.14 -8.78 25.91
N LEU A 63 -15.46 -7.73 25.17
CA LEU A 63 -15.28 -7.64 23.73
C LEU A 63 -14.14 -6.67 23.41
N GLU A 64 -13.26 -7.06 22.51
CA GLU A 64 -12.22 -6.20 21.97
C GLU A 64 -12.29 -6.20 20.44
N LEU A 65 -12.25 -5.00 19.85
CA LEU A 65 -12.22 -4.79 18.42
C LEU A 65 -10.84 -4.27 18.03
N LEU A 66 -10.23 -4.91 17.04
CA LEU A 66 -9.14 -4.33 16.27
C LEU A 66 -9.57 -4.21 14.80
N ARG A 67 -9.53 -2.99 14.28
CA ARG A 67 -9.97 -2.67 12.92
C ARG A 67 -8.88 -1.95 12.14
N LEU A 68 -8.52 -2.60 11.04
CA LEU A 68 -7.72 -2.22 9.88
C LEU A 68 -8.47 -1.33 8.91
N GLN A 69 -8.14 -0.05 8.66
CA GLN A 69 -8.72 0.66 7.51
C GLN A 69 -7.67 1.40 6.67
N VAL A 70 -7.73 1.22 5.36
CA VAL A 70 -6.79 1.82 4.41
C VAL A 70 -7.36 3.10 3.82
N ARG A 71 -6.48 4.12 3.73
CA ARG A 71 -6.66 5.33 2.94
C ARG A 71 -5.45 5.50 2.02
N PHE A 72 -5.67 5.83 0.76
CA PHE A 72 -4.57 6.20 -0.14
C PHE A 72 -4.25 7.69 -0.02
N GLU A 73 -3.00 8.05 -0.26
CA GLU A 73 -2.59 9.46 -0.30
C GLU A 73 -3.42 10.26 -1.32
N GLY A 74 -3.95 11.41 -0.89
CA GLY A 74 -4.77 12.30 -1.72
C GLY A 74 -6.23 11.91 -1.88
N GLU A 75 -6.67 10.76 -1.34
CA GLU A 75 -8.05 10.27 -1.44
C GLU A 75 -8.77 10.34 -0.09
N PRO A 76 -10.08 10.67 -0.05
CA PRO A 76 -10.87 10.59 1.17
C PRO A 76 -10.98 9.13 1.67
N LEU A 77 -11.24 8.96 2.96
CA LEU A 77 -11.47 7.63 3.53
C LEU A 77 -12.75 7.05 2.91
N PRO A 78 -12.72 5.85 2.31
CA PRO A 78 -13.92 5.22 1.78
C PRO A 78 -14.95 4.99 2.90
N GLU A 79 -16.21 5.35 2.69
CA GLU A 79 -17.30 5.10 3.65
C GLU A 79 -17.56 3.60 3.86
N ALA A 80 -17.33 2.81 2.80
CA ALA A 80 -17.41 1.35 2.81
C ALA A 80 -16.24 0.73 2.02
N GLY A 81 -15.81 -0.46 2.44
CA GLY A 81 -14.67 -1.16 1.86
C GLY A 81 -13.30 -0.77 2.43
N ASN A 82 -12.23 -1.41 1.94
CA ASN A 82 -10.84 -1.19 2.38
C ASN A 82 -10.60 -1.35 3.89
N ARG A 83 -11.42 -2.20 4.51
CA ARG A 83 -11.40 -2.48 5.94
C ARG A 83 -11.32 -3.97 6.20
N VAL A 84 -10.54 -4.33 7.20
CA VAL A 84 -10.50 -5.68 7.78
C VAL A 84 -10.56 -5.51 9.28
N GLU A 85 -11.30 -6.37 9.98
CA GLU A 85 -11.37 -6.29 11.43
C GLU A 85 -11.40 -7.64 12.08
N VAL A 86 -11.08 -7.63 13.37
CA VAL A 86 -11.18 -8.79 14.23
C VAL A 86 -11.88 -8.40 15.52
N LEU A 87 -12.91 -9.16 15.85
CA LEU A 87 -13.63 -9.06 17.11
C LEU A 87 -13.23 -10.24 18.00
N VAL A 88 -12.73 -9.94 19.19
CA VAL A 88 -12.35 -10.90 20.20
C VAL A 88 -13.41 -10.91 21.29
N ASP A 89 -13.94 -12.09 21.61
CA ASP A 89 -14.79 -12.34 22.76
C ASP A 89 -13.98 -13.09 23.81
N HIS A 90 -13.51 -12.38 24.84
CA HIS A 90 -12.74 -12.94 25.95
C HIS A 90 -13.58 -13.84 26.85
N LYS A 91 -14.90 -13.64 26.91
CA LYS A 91 -15.79 -14.48 27.73
C LYS A 91 -15.93 -15.88 27.13
N ARG A 92 -16.04 -15.96 25.80
CA ARG A 92 -16.16 -17.24 25.06
C ARG A 92 -14.83 -17.76 24.51
N LYS A 93 -13.73 -17.02 24.69
CA LYS A 93 -12.39 -17.29 24.12
C LYS A 93 -12.46 -17.54 22.62
N ARG A 94 -13.16 -16.66 21.90
CA ARG A 94 -13.36 -16.77 20.46
C ARG A 94 -12.93 -15.51 19.74
N VAL A 95 -12.43 -15.70 18.53
CA VAL A 95 -12.01 -14.62 17.64
C VAL A 95 -12.83 -14.72 16.36
N ARG A 96 -13.30 -13.59 15.85
CA ARG A 96 -14.07 -13.51 14.61
C ARG A 96 -13.45 -12.48 13.69
N PHE A 97 -12.93 -12.92 12.56
CA PHE A 97 -12.45 -12.04 11.50
C PHE A 97 -13.63 -11.56 10.65
N GLY A 98 -13.59 -10.29 10.24
CA GLY A 98 -14.63 -9.60 9.47
C GLY A 98 -14.02 -8.58 8.50
N PRO A 99 -14.85 -7.91 7.68
CA PRO A 99 -16.26 -7.55 7.91
C PRO A 99 -17.24 -8.69 7.64
N VAL A 100 -18.44 -8.64 8.26
CA VAL A 100 -19.54 -9.60 7.99
C VAL A 100 -19.96 -9.55 6.52
N ASP A 101 -19.86 -8.37 5.90
CA ASP A 101 -20.20 -8.12 4.49
C ASP A 101 -19.07 -8.49 3.51
N GLY A 102 -17.98 -9.08 4.01
CA GLY A 102 -16.84 -9.54 3.23
C GLY A 102 -15.66 -8.55 3.17
N VAL A 103 -14.47 -9.10 2.93
CA VAL A 103 -13.23 -8.33 2.78
C VAL A 103 -13.11 -7.83 1.34
N GLN A 104 -13.60 -6.62 1.07
CA GLN A 104 -13.36 -5.95 -0.21
C GLN A 104 -12.22 -4.94 -0.07
N ILE A 105 -11.10 -5.19 -0.75
CA ILE A 105 -9.95 -4.28 -0.76
C ILE A 105 -9.67 -3.87 -2.19
N VAL A 106 -9.87 -2.58 -2.45
CA VAL A 106 -9.69 -1.91 -3.73
C VAL A 106 -8.47 -0.99 -3.62
N PRO A 107 -7.46 -1.10 -4.50
CA PRO A 107 -7.37 -2.01 -5.65
C PRO A 107 -6.98 -3.44 -5.25
N ALA A 108 -7.63 -4.42 -5.90
CA ALA A 108 -7.59 -5.85 -5.55
C ALA A 108 -6.22 -6.56 -5.71
N GLN A 109 -5.17 -5.87 -6.12
CA GLN A 109 -3.98 -6.48 -6.74
C GLN A 109 -2.64 -5.89 -6.24
N ARG A 110 -2.52 -5.58 -4.95
CA ARG A 110 -1.24 -5.15 -4.33
C ARG A 110 -0.79 -5.96 -3.12
N GLY A 111 -1.57 -6.94 -2.68
CA GLY A 111 -1.28 -7.72 -1.47
C GLY A 111 -1.71 -7.00 -0.17
N LEU A 112 -2.45 -5.90 -0.27
CA LEU A 112 -2.80 -5.06 0.87
C LEU A 112 -3.77 -5.77 1.82
N GLY A 113 -4.69 -6.56 1.30
CA GLY A 113 -5.54 -7.42 2.12
C GLY A 113 -4.78 -8.49 2.87
N THR A 114 -3.84 -9.16 2.21
CA THR A 114 -2.96 -10.11 2.87
C THR A 114 -2.14 -9.44 3.97
N PHE A 115 -1.62 -8.23 3.70
CA PHE A 115 -0.89 -7.45 4.71
C PHE A 115 -1.77 -7.11 5.92
N MET A 116 -2.96 -6.53 5.70
CA MET A 116 -3.87 -6.16 6.79
C MET A 116 -4.31 -7.39 7.60
N LEU A 117 -4.68 -8.47 6.91
CA LEU A 117 -5.05 -9.73 7.56
C LEU A 117 -3.88 -10.29 8.39
N ALA A 118 -2.66 -10.26 7.85
CA ALA A 118 -1.47 -10.68 8.58
C ALA A 118 -1.21 -9.84 9.84
N GLN A 119 -1.44 -8.52 9.79
CA GLN A 119 -1.34 -7.65 10.97
C GLN A 119 -2.37 -8.02 12.04
N LEU A 120 -3.62 -8.29 11.64
CA LEU A 120 -4.65 -8.75 12.58
C LEU A 120 -4.31 -10.11 13.19
N ILE A 121 -3.81 -11.06 12.38
CA ILE A 121 -3.38 -12.37 12.84
C ILE A 121 -2.23 -12.24 13.85
N HIS A 122 -1.20 -11.46 13.55
CA HIS A 122 -0.08 -11.25 14.47
C HIS A 122 -0.51 -10.63 15.80
N TRP A 123 -1.43 -9.67 15.75
CA TRP A 123 -2.00 -9.09 16.96
C TRP A 123 -2.76 -10.16 17.76
N CYS A 124 -3.61 -10.96 17.12
CA CYS A 124 -4.34 -12.04 17.80
C CYS A 124 -3.38 -13.09 18.37
N GLN A 125 -2.34 -13.49 17.65
CA GLN A 125 -1.35 -14.46 18.13
C GLN A 125 -0.62 -13.98 19.38
N ARG A 126 -0.37 -12.67 19.48
CA ARG A 126 0.30 -12.05 20.64
C ARG A 126 -0.56 -12.04 21.90
N TYR A 127 -1.87 -11.82 21.79
CA TYR A 127 -2.75 -11.61 22.94
C TYR A 127 -3.74 -12.75 23.22
N CYS A 128 -4.14 -13.50 22.19
CA CYS A 128 -5.19 -14.52 22.25
C CYS A 128 -4.93 -15.74 21.34
N GLY A 129 -3.66 -16.16 21.22
CA GLY A 129 -3.24 -17.26 20.33
C GLY A 129 -3.97 -18.61 20.54
N ASP A 130 -4.42 -18.89 21.77
CA ASP A 130 -5.15 -20.12 22.10
C ASP A 130 -6.66 -20.08 21.81
N TYR A 131 -7.18 -18.93 21.37
CA TYR A 131 -8.62 -18.75 21.19
C TYR A 131 -9.10 -19.47 19.93
N ALA A 132 -10.35 -19.92 19.96
CA ALA A 132 -10.97 -20.58 18.83
C ALA A 132 -11.37 -19.55 17.76
N VAL A 133 -11.10 -19.86 16.48
CA VAL A 133 -11.51 -19.00 15.37
C VAL A 133 -12.95 -19.33 15.00
N THR A 134 -13.80 -18.30 14.92
CA THR A 134 -15.19 -18.43 14.50
C THR A 134 -15.23 -18.60 12.98
N PRO A 135 -15.93 -19.60 12.44
CA PRO A 135 -16.08 -19.78 11.00
C PRO A 135 -16.66 -18.52 10.34
N ILE A 136 -16.19 -18.23 9.14
CA ILE A 136 -16.62 -17.10 8.33
C ILE A 136 -17.47 -17.63 7.19
N THR A 137 -18.75 -17.24 7.17
CA THR A 137 -19.63 -17.52 6.03
C THR A 137 -19.32 -16.53 4.92
N LEU A 138 -18.88 -17.04 3.78
CA LEU A 138 -18.56 -16.26 2.59
C LEU A 138 -19.77 -16.28 1.67
N HIS A 139 -20.50 -15.16 1.61
CA HIS A 139 -21.66 -15.01 0.73
C HIS A 139 -21.24 -14.67 -0.71
N SER A 140 -22.09 -15.07 -1.68
CA SER A 140 -21.89 -14.77 -3.11
C SER A 140 -22.03 -13.26 -3.42
N SER A 141 -22.91 -12.57 -2.67
CA SER A 141 -23.13 -11.12 -2.78
C SER A 141 -21.90 -10.27 -2.44
N ALA A 142 -21.04 -10.76 -1.54
CA ALA A 142 -19.84 -10.05 -1.10
C ALA A 142 -18.72 -10.02 -2.18
N SER A 143 -18.81 -10.84 -3.22
CA SER A 143 -17.81 -10.92 -4.29
C SER A 143 -18.51 -11.27 -5.61
N PRO A 144 -19.01 -10.27 -6.35
CA PRO A 144 -19.86 -10.48 -7.52
C PRO A 144 -19.11 -11.07 -8.73
N THR A 145 -17.79 -10.88 -8.80
CA THR A 145 -16.95 -11.41 -9.90
C THR A 145 -16.18 -12.65 -9.48
N GLU A 146 -16.01 -13.60 -10.41
CA GLU A 146 -15.28 -14.84 -10.17
C GLU A 146 -13.80 -14.59 -9.81
N ASP A 147 -13.19 -13.59 -10.44
CA ASP A 147 -11.82 -13.15 -10.11
C ASP A 147 -11.70 -12.64 -8.67
N ALA A 148 -12.72 -11.92 -8.16
CA ALA A 148 -12.71 -11.43 -6.79
C ALA A 148 -12.88 -12.58 -5.78
N ARG A 149 -13.70 -13.58 -6.10
CA ARG A 149 -13.85 -14.80 -5.29
C ARG A 149 -12.54 -15.56 -5.22
N THR A 150 -11.93 -15.82 -6.38
CA THR A 150 -10.63 -16.52 -6.47
C THR A 150 -9.54 -15.77 -5.68
N ALA A 151 -9.49 -14.44 -5.78
CA ALA A 151 -8.53 -13.63 -5.03
C ALA A 151 -8.77 -13.69 -3.51
N ARG A 152 -10.03 -13.57 -3.07
CA ARG A 152 -10.43 -13.68 -1.65
C ARG A 152 -10.05 -15.04 -1.09
N ASP A 153 -10.39 -16.11 -1.80
CA ASP A 153 -10.16 -17.48 -1.36
C ASP A 153 -8.66 -17.78 -1.32
N ALA A 154 -7.86 -17.26 -2.27
CA ALA A 154 -6.41 -17.35 -2.21
C ALA A 154 -5.79 -16.62 -1.00
N ILE A 155 -6.35 -15.47 -0.60
CA ILE A 155 -5.90 -14.73 0.60
C ILE A 155 -6.19 -15.53 1.87
N LEU A 156 -7.41 -16.06 2.00
CA LEU A 156 -7.85 -16.84 3.17
C LEU A 156 -7.08 -18.17 3.27
N ASN A 157 -6.92 -18.90 2.16
CA ASN A 157 -6.10 -20.12 2.12
C ASN A 157 -4.66 -19.85 2.56
N ARG A 158 -4.03 -18.76 2.08
CA ARG A 158 -2.67 -18.39 2.47
C ARG A 158 -2.55 -18.04 3.95
N ALA A 159 -3.61 -17.53 4.55
CA ALA A 159 -3.70 -17.21 5.97
C ALA A 159 -3.98 -18.46 6.85
N GLY A 160 -4.18 -19.64 6.27
CA GLY A 160 -4.40 -20.90 6.99
C GLY A 160 -5.88 -21.26 7.20
N PHE A 161 -6.81 -20.57 6.54
CA PHE A 161 -8.23 -20.98 6.56
C PHE A 161 -8.47 -22.12 5.58
N ASN A 162 -9.25 -23.11 6.00
CA ASN A 162 -9.80 -24.14 5.12
C ASN A 162 -11.15 -23.67 4.57
N ILE A 163 -11.29 -23.64 3.25
CA ILE A 163 -12.48 -23.17 2.56
C ILE A 163 -13.27 -24.38 2.06
N THR A 164 -14.44 -24.60 2.66
CA THR A 164 -15.38 -25.65 2.25
C THR A 164 -16.57 -25.01 1.52
N PRO A 165 -16.87 -25.39 0.27
CA PRO A 165 -18.09 -24.94 -0.40
C PRO A 165 -19.34 -25.32 0.40
N ILE A 166 -20.35 -24.44 0.40
CA ILE A 166 -21.64 -24.74 1.04
C ILE A 166 -22.57 -25.34 -0.01
N ASP A 167 -23.06 -26.55 0.25
CA ASP A 167 -24.00 -27.23 -0.64
C ASP A 167 -25.32 -26.45 -0.75
N GLY A 168 -25.76 -26.19 -1.98
CA GLY A 168 -27.07 -25.56 -2.27
C GLY A 168 -27.03 -24.06 -2.58
N GLU A 169 -25.89 -23.36 -2.42
CA GLU A 169 -25.77 -21.94 -2.77
C GLU A 169 -24.52 -21.68 -3.61
N ALA A 170 -24.71 -21.37 -4.90
CA ALA A 170 -23.61 -21.19 -5.85
C ALA A 170 -22.72 -19.98 -5.45
N GLY A 171 -21.45 -20.27 -5.17
CA GLY A 171 -20.46 -19.26 -4.77
C GLY A 171 -20.44 -18.95 -3.27
N ALA A 172 -21.23 -19.66 -2.45
CA ALA A 172 -21.12 -19.60 -1.01
C ALA A 172 -20.10 -20.62 -0.48
N ALA A 173 -19.31 -20.23 0.49
CA ALA A 173 -18.32 -21.10 1.12
C ALA A 173 -18.17 -20.78 2.61
N LEU A 174 -17.68 -21.76 3.37
CA LEU A 174 -17.34 -21.62 4.77
C LEU A 174 -15.81 -21.61 4.91
N ALA A 175 -15.25 -20.50 5.37
CA ALA A 175 -13.84 -20.44 5.73
C ALA A 175 -13.68 -20.69 7.24
N GLN A 176 -12.93 -21.73 7.59
CA GLN A 176 -12.77 -22.19 8.97
C GLN A 176 -11.30 -22.39 9.34
N ALA A 177 -10.98 -22.12 10.60
CA ALA A 177 -9.70 -22.41 11.23
C ALA A 177 -9.97 -22.84 12.67
N ASN A 178 -9.08 -23.64 13.26
CA ASN A 178 -9.27 -24.15 14.62
C ASN A 178 -8.89 -23.08 15.65
N ARG A 179 -7.60 -22.74 15.72
CA ARG A 179 -7.07 -21.74 16.66
C ARG A 179 -6.35 -20.61 15.93
N VAL A 180 -6.20 -19.49 16.63
CA VAL A 180 -5.45 -18.33 16.12
C VAL A 180 -3.98 -18.69 15.83
N ASN A 181 -3.36 -19.54 16.64
CA ASN A 181 -1.98 -19.99 16.42
C ASN A 181 -1.80 -20.87 15.17
N ASP A 182 -2.88 -21.46 14.64
CA ASP A 182 -2.82 -22.24 13.39
C ASP A 182 -2.83 -21.33 12.15
N LEU A 183 -3.15 -20.04 12.32
CA LEU A 183 -3.16 -19.05 11.24
C LEU A 183 -1.75 -18.59 10.88
N ILE A 184 -1.59 -18.16 9.63
CA ILE A 184 -0.30 -17.72 9.08
C ILE A 184 -0.35 -16.22 8.80
N GLY A 185 0.35 -15.44 9.62
CA GLY A 185 0.49 -13.98 9.49
C GLY A 185 1.53 -13.53 8.45
N SER A 186 1.66 -14.19 7.30
CA SER A 186 2.71 -13.82 6.31
C SER A 186 2.20 -12.86 5.23
N TRP A 187 3.06 -11.93 4.80
CA TRP A 187 2.80 -11.08 3.64
C TRP A 187 4.05 -10.94 2.76
N ASN A 188 3.88 -10.44 1.53
CA ASN A 188 4.99 -10.19 0.63
C ASN A 188 5.60 -8.81 0.91
N THR A 189 6.80 -8.79 1.50
CA THR A 189 7.57 -7.59 1.86
C THR A 189 8.15 -6.85 0.65
N GLU A 190 8.29 -7.52 -0.49
CA GLU A 190 8.72 -6.89 -1.76
C GLU A 190 7.59 -6.06 -2.37
N ARG A 191 6.33 -6.36 -2.06
CA ARG A 191 5.17 -5.60 -2.55
C ARG A 191 4.74 -4.51 -1.58
N ILE A 192 4.80 -4.79 -0.27
CA ILE A 192 4.32 -3.88 0.78
C ILE A 192 5.37 -3.77 1.89
N GLN A 193 5.77 -2.52 2.15
CA GLN A 193 6.73 -2.20 3.19
C GLN A 193 6.12 -1.20 4.17
N PRO A 194 5.96 -1.57 5.46
CA PRO A 194 5.64 -0.61 6.50
C PRO A 194 6.71 0.45 6.58
N LEU A 195 6.30 1.72 6.55
CA LEU A 195 7.23 2.84 6.63
C LEU A 195 7.59 3.11 8.08
N GLN A 196 8.85 2.88 8.40
CA GLN A 196 9.44 3.24 9.68
C GLN A 196 10.06 4.64 9.55
N ILE A 197 9.60 5.58 10.37
CA ILE A 197 10.06 6.98 10.33
C ILE A 197 11.59 7.06 10.46
N ASN A 198 12.18 6.25 11.34
CA ASN A 198 13.64 6.22 11.55
C ASN A 198 14.39 5.81 10.28
N THR A 199 13.87 4.83 9.54
CA THR A 199 14.46 4.38 8.27
C THR A 199 14.34 5.45 7.20
N LEU A 200 13.19 6.14 7.12
CA LEU A 200 13.00 7.26 6.19
C LEU A 200 13.96 8.42 6.49
N LEU A 201 14.15 8.77 7.76
CA LEU A 201 15.11 9.81 8.16
C LEU A 201 16.55 9.42 7.81
N ALA A 202 16.92 8.15 7.97
CA ALA A 202 18.23 7.65 7.56
C ALA A 202 18.43 7.73 6.04
N GLN A 203 17.44 7.29 5.26
CA GLN A 203 17.47 7.37 3.79
C GLN A 203 17.52 8.82 3.29
N LEU A 204 16.76 9.72 3.93
CA LEU A 204 16.76 11.15 3.60
C LEU A 204 18.15 11.76 3.82
N ARG A 205 18.76 11.51 4.97
CA ARG A 205 20.13 11.96 5.27
C ARG A 205 21.13 11.42 4.26
N GLU A 206 21.05 10.15 3.91
CA GLU A 206 21.93 9.56 2.89
C GLU A 206 21.73 10.25 1.53
N ASN A 207 20.49 10.46 1.11
CA ASN A 207 20.17 11.15 -0.15
C ASN A 207 20.68 12.59 -0.17
N GLU A 208 20.55 13.33 0.93
CA GLU A 208 21.12 14.68 1.07
C GLU A 208 22.64 14.66 0.89
N THR A 209 23.36 13.71 1.52
CA THR A 209 24.81 13.61 1.33
C THR A 209 25.19 13.25 -0.12
N LEU A 210 24.39 12.43 -0.80
CA LEU A 210 24.60 12.09 -2.20
C LEU A 210 24.36 13.29 -3.11
N ASN A 211 23.30 14.07 -2.87
CA ASN A 211 23.00 15.28 -3.63
C ASN A 211 24.12 16.32 -3.49
N GLN A 212 24.62 16.56 -2.27
CA GLN A 212 25.77 17.46 -2.07
C GLN A 212 27.03 16.99 -2.81
N LYS A 213 27.30 15.68 -2.84
CA LYS A 213 28.40 15.09 -3.63
C LYS A 213 28.19 15.27 -5.14
N GLN A 214 26.94 15.19 -5.62
CA GLN A 214 26.64 15.43 -7.02
C GLN A 214 26.81 16.91 -7.39
N GLU A 215 26.33 17.83 -6.55
CA GLU A 215 26.49 19.27 -6.74
C GLU A 215 27.97 19.69 -6.78
N THR A 216 28.79 19.18 -5.87
CA THR A 216 30.23 19.45 -5.87
C THR A 216 30.92 18.94 -7.14
N ARG A 217 30.54 17.77 -7.65
CA ARG A 217 31.03 17.25 -8.94
C ARG A 217 30.58 18.12 -10.10
N ILE A 218 29.32 18.56 -10.12
CA ILE A 218 28.79 19.46 -11.14
C ILE A 218 29.59 20.76 -11.15
N ASN A 219 29.85 21.35 -9.97
CA ASN A 219 30.62 22.58 -9.85
C ASN A 219 32.08 22.40 -10.33
N GLN A 220 32.72 21.27 -10.02
CA GLN A 220 34.06 20.95 -10.52
C GLN A 220 34.10 20.81 -12.04
N LEU A 221 33.13 20.10 -12.63
CA LEU A 221 33.04 19.94 -14.09
C LEU A 221 32.77 21.30 -14.77
N GLN A 222 31.90 22.13 -14.20
CA GLN A 222 31.65 23.48 -14.70
C GLN A 222 32.90 24.35 -14.64
N ALA A 223 33.67 24.31 -13.54
CA ALA A 223 34.92 25.02 -13.41
C ALA A 223 35.97 24.57 -14.43
N ALA A 224 36.08 23.25 -14.68
CA ALA A 224 36.95 22.70 -15.70
C ALA A 224 36.54 23.19 -17.10
N ILE A 225 35.26 23.13 -17.45
CA ILE A 225 34.75 23.66 -18.74
C ILE A 225 35.06 25.15 -18.88
N ALA A 226 34.85 25.94 -17.83
CA ALA A 226 35.16 27.37 -17.85
C ALA A 226 36.67 27.63 -18.07
N SER A 227 37.54 26.84 -17.42
CA SER A 227 38.99 26.93 -17.66
C SER A 227 39.37 26.57 -19.10
N TYR A 228 38.80 25.50 -19.67
CA TYR A 228 39.06 25.10 -21.04
C TYR A 228 38.58 26.13 -22.06
N LYS A 229 37.41 26.73 -21.83
CA LYS A 229 36.90 27.85 -22.65
C LYS A 229 37.83 29.06 -22.58
N ARG A 230 38.36 29.37 -21.39
CA ARG A 230 39.31 30.48 -21.20
C ARG A 230 40.64 30.23 -21.92
N SER A 231 41.18 29.02 -21.84
CA SER A 231 42.41 28.65 -22.57
C SER A 231 42.19 28.66 -24.08
N ASP A 232 41.04 28.22 -24.56
CA ASP A 232 40.72 28.24 -25.99
C ASP A 232 40.61 29.68 -26.52
N LEU A 233 39.95 30.58 -25.77
CA LEU A 233 39.93 32.02 -26.09
C LEU A 233 41.35 32.62 -26.14
N GLY A 234 42.20 32.27 -25.17
CA GLY A 234 43.61 32.71 -25.14
C GLY A 234 44.40 32.20 -26.34
N ASN A 235 44.26 30.92 -26.69
CA ASN A 235 44.93 30.33 -27.85
C ASN A 235 44.45 30.96 -29.16
N ARG A 236 43.14 31.19 -29.32
CA ARG A 236 42.59 31.86 -30.51
C ARG A 236 43.07 33.30 -30.63
N PHE A 237 43.21 34.02 -29.53
CA PHE A 237 43.80 35.36 -29.51
C PHE A 237 45.28 35.34 -29.93
N ALA A 238 46.08 34.43 -29.37
CA ALA A 238 47.49 34.28 -29.73
C ALA A 238 47.69 33.93 -31.21
N ILE A 239 46.90 32.99 -31.74
CA ILE A 239 46.89 32.64 -33.18
C ILE A 239 46.56 33.88 -34.01
N GLY A 240 45.54 34.66 -33.62
CA GLY A 240 45.19 35.92 -34.29
C GLY A 240 46.32 36.95 -34.31
N CYS A 241 47.01 37.15 -33.18
CA CYS A 241 48.17 38.04 -33.09
C CYS A 241 49.33 37.57 -33.98
N LEU A 242 49.63 36.27 -34.00
CA LEU A 242 50.69 35.71 -34.86
C LEU A 242 50.37 35.87 -36.34
N ILE A 243 49.12 35.66 -36.75
CA ILE A 243 48.66 35.88 -38.13
C ILE A 243 48.84 37.35 -38.51
N ALA A 244 48.36 38.28 -37.69
CA ALA A 244 48.47 39.72 -37.95
C ALA A 244 49.93 40.18 -38.04
N PHE A 245 50.78 39.70 -37.13
CA PHE A 245 52.21 40.01 -37.13
C PHE A 245 52.93 39.46 -38.37
N SER A 246 52.62 38.22 -38.77
CA SER A 246 53.22 37.60 -39.97
C SER A 246 52.84 38.35 -41.25
N ILE A 247 51.58 38.78 -41.38
CA ILE A 247 51.12 39.61 -42.51
C ILE A 247 51.85 40.96 -42.52
N PHE A 248 51.98 41.61 -41.37
CA PHE A 248 52.71 42.89 -41.26
C PHE A 248 54.19 42.75 -41.67
N GLN A 249 54.87 41.70 -41.20
CA GLN A 249 56.26 41.42 -41.58
C GLN A 249 56.39 41.17 -43.09
N ALA A 250 55.48 40.40 -43.68
CA ALA A 250 55.49 40.14 -45.12
C ALA A 250 55.29 41.44 -45.94
N LEU A 251 54.37 42.31 -45.53
CA LEU A 251 54.15 43.62 -46.15
C LEU A 251 55.37 44.54 -46.00
N MET A 252 56.01 44.54 -44.83
CA MET A 252 57.18 45.37 -44.56
C MET A 252 58.38 44.92 -45.40
N LEU A 253 58.63 43.60 -45.52
CA LEU A 253 59.65 43.05 -46.39
C LEU A 253 59.38 43.37 -47.87
N LEU A 254 58.13 43.23 -48.32
CA LEU A 254 57.75 43.56 -49.69
C LEU A 254 57.98 45.05 -49.99
N TRP A 255 57.64 45.93 -49.05
CA TRP A 255 57.90 47.37 -49.17
C TRP A 255 59.40 47.70 -49.23
N VAL A 256 60.23 47.01 -48.43
CA VAL A 256 61.69 47.18 -48.47
C VAL A 256 62.30 46.69 -49.78
N VAL A 257 61.80 45.60 -50.36
CA VAL A 257 62.33 45.05 -51.64
C VAL A 257 61.87 45.87 -52.85
N LEU A 258 60.68 46.45 -52.82
CA LEU A 258 60.18 47.31 -53.91
C LEU A 258 60.74 48.73 -53.89
N ARG A 259 61.48 49.12 -52.85
CA ARG A 259 62.09 50.46 -52.71
C ARG A 259 63.56 50.43 -53.08
#